data_AF-A0A919DS12-F1
#
_entry.id   AF-A0A919DS12-F1
#
_cell.length_a   1.000
_cell.length_b   1.000
_cell.length_c   1.000
_cell.angle_alpha   90.00
_cell.angle_beta   90.00
_cell.angle_gamma   90.00
#
_symmetry.space_group_name_H-M   'P 1'
#
loop_
_entity.id
_entity.type
_entity.pdbx_description
1 polymer ?
#
loop_
_entity_poly.entity_id
_entity_poly.type
_entity_poly.pdbx_seq_one_letter_code
_entity_poly.pdbx_strand_id
1 'polypeptide(L)'
;MDNNVNNTAFADWLLHRARLAGYDTDADDTHLTVSVLAAIAVDEGLSRDQTAALAHCLGVTSREVTEAYTDEMRQRRMAQLLDHPCLAELDAQLDHIARTR
;
A
#
# COMPACT_ATOMS: atom_id res chain seq x y z
N MET A 1 -18.43 8.07 7.43
CA MET A 1 -17.52 8.08 6.27
C MET A 1 -16.22 7.50 6.76
N ASP A 2 -15.97 6.24 6.43
CA ASP A 2 -14.93 5.43 7.07
C ASP A 2 -13.54 5.97 6.76
N ASN A 3 -12.90 6.49 7.80
CA ASN A 3 -11.61 7.15 7.83
C ASN A 3 -10.43 6.16 7.66
N ASN A 4 -10.65 5.05 6.95
CA ASN A 4 -9.77 3.87 6.98
C ASN A 4 -8.63 3.93 5.93
N VAL A 5 -8.64 4.94 5.05
CA VAL A 5 -7.55 5.20 4.09
C VAL A 5 -6.31 5.79 4.78
N ASN A 6 -6.47 6.32 6.00
CA ASN A 6 -5.40 6.96 6.77
C ASN A 6 -4.53 5.99 7.60
N ASN A 7 -4.75 4.68 7.52
CA ASN A 7 -4.07 3.71 8.38
C ASN A 7 -3.51 2.52 7.59
N THR A 8 -2.77 2.81 6.54
CA THR A 8 -2.05 1.82 5.75
C THR A 8 -0.60 1.77 6.22
N ALA A 9 0.03 0.59 6.17
CA ALA A 9 1.45 0.46 6.53
C ALA A 9 2.32 1.34 5.62
N PHE A 10 1.89 1.53 4.37
CA PHE A 10 2.55 2.43 3.44
C PHE A 10 2.35 3.92 3.78
N ALA A 11 1.19 4.34 4.28
CA ALA A 11 0.98 5.72 4.75
C ALA A 11 1.88 6.05 5.93
N ASP A 12 2.00 5.13 6.89
CA ASP A 12 2.93 5.27 8.03
C ASP A 12 4.38 5.37 7.55
N TRP A 13 4.76 4.52 6.58
CA TRP A 13 6.08 4.57 5.96
C TRP A 13 6.34 5.91 5.27
N LEU A 14 5.36 6.44 4.52
CA LEU A 14 5.45 7.74 3.87
C LEU A 14 5.60 8.88 4.87
N LEU A 15 4.80 8.91 5.94
CA LEU A 15 4.92 9.91 7.00
C LEU A 15 6.28 9.85 7.68
N HIS A 16 6.76 8.65 8.00
CA HIS A 16 8.07 8.47 8.61
C HIS A 16 9.19 8.99 7.70
N ARG A 17 9.17 8.63 6.41
CA ARG A 17 10.16 9.09 5.43
C ARG A 17 10.07 10.60 5.18
N ALA A 18 8.86 11.15 5.12
CA ALA A 18 8.65 12.59 4.96
C ALA A 18 9.23 13.36 6.15
N ARG A 19 9.02 12.88 7.38
CA ARG A 19 9.62 13.46 8.58
C ARG A 19 11.15 13.42 8.55
N LEU A 20 11.74 12.31 8.11
CA LEU A 20 13.20 12.18 7.97
C LEU A 20 13.78 13.09 6.88
N ALA A 21 13.02 13.34 5.81
CA ALA A 21 13.39 14.28 4.75
C ALA A 21 13.17 15.76 5.14
N GLY A 22 12.61 16.02 6.33
CA GLY A 22 12.41 17.37 6.87
C GLY A 22 11.10 18.03 6.46
N TYR A 23 10.13 17.28 5.92
CA TYR A 23 8.79 17.79 5.68
C TYR A 23 8.02 17.95 6.98
N ASP A 24 7.16 18.97 7.03
CA ASP A 24 6.19 19.14 8.10
C ASP A 24 5.07 18.10 7.94
N THR A 25 5.16 17.02 8.73
CA THR A 25 4.18 15.95 8.73
C THR A 25 2.94 16.27 9.51
N ASP A 26 2.96 17.29 10.36
CA ASP A 26 1.84 17.62 11.24
C ASP A 26 0.86 18.60 10.55
N ALA A 27 1.23 19.09 9.37
CA ALA A 27 0.36 19.87 8.49
C ALA A 27 -0.72 18.98 7.84
N ASP A 28 -1.97 19.43 7.89
CA ASP A 28 -3.12 18.74 7.31
C ASP A 28 -2.94 18.45 5.80
N ASP A 29 -2.31 19.37 5.07
CA ASP A 29 -2.02 19.21 3.64
C ASP A 29 -1.04 18.05 3.36
N THR A 30 -0.06 17.84 4.24
CA THR A 30 0.89 16.73 4.13
C THR A 30 0.19 15.41 4.39
N HIS A 31 -0.65 15.35 5.43
CA HIS A 31 -1.44 14.17 5.73
C HIS A 31 -2.39 13.80 4.58
N LEU A 32 -3.10 14.79 4.00
CA LEU A 32 -3.98 14.56 2.85
C LEU A 32 -3.20 14.01 1.65
N THR A 33 -2.04 14.61 1.35
CA THR A 33 -1.17 14.18 0.25
C THR A 33 -0.71 12.74 0.45
N VAL A 34 -0.26 12.40 1.66
CA VAL A 34 0.18 11.03 1.99
C VAL A 34 -0.98 10.04 1.86
N SER A 35 -2.16 10.36 2.38
CA SER A 35 -3.32 9.47 2.29
C SER A 35 -3.75 9.20 0.85
N VAL A 36 -3.73 10.22 -0.02
CA VAL A 36 -4.04 10.07 -1.45
C VAL A 36 -3.00 9.20 -2.13
N LEU A 37 -1.71 9.47 -1.90
CA LEU A 37 -0.63 8.66 -2.49
C LEU A 37 -0.67 7.21 -2.01
N ALA A 38 -0.98 7.00 -0.73
CA ALA A 38 -1.07 5.67 -0.17
C ALA A 38 -2.27 4.89 -0.72
N ALA A 39 -3.42 5.56 -0.90
CA ALA A 39 -4.58 4.96 -1.54
C ALA A 39 -4.28 4.46 -2.96
N ILE A 40 -3.68 5.33 -3.78
CA ILE A 40 -3.32 5.01 -5.17
C ILE A 40 -2.32 3.85 -5.21
N ALA A 41 -1.26 3.92 -4.39
CA ALA A 41 -0.21 2.91 -4.36
C ALA A 41 -0.73 1.52 -3.97
N VAL A 42 -1.65 1.44 -3.02
CA VAL A 42 -2.16 0.15 -2.53
C VAL A 42 -3.29 -0.39 -3.40
N ASP A 43 -3.99 0.44 -4.18
CA ASP A 43 -5.07 -0.01 -5.08
C ASP A 43 -4.57 -0.44 -6.47
N GLU A 44 -3.85 0.46 -7.16
CA GLU A 44 -3.39 0.24 -8.54
C GLU A 44 -1.87 0.14 -8.69
N GLY A 45 -1.13 0.58 -7.67
CA GLY A 45 0.32 0.76 -7.74
C GLY A 45 0.68 2.14 -8.31
N LEU A 46 1.90 2.59 -8.02
CA LEU A 46 2.38 3.88 -8.54
C LEU A 46 3.00 3.70 -9.92
N SER A 47 2.81 4.70 -10.79
CA SER A 47 3.53 4.78 -12.06
C SER A 47 5.05 4.94 -11.80
N ARG A 48 5.85 4.65 -12.83
CA ARG A 48 7.31 4.80 -12.73
C ARG A 48 7.72 6.24 -12.39
N ASP A 49 7.04 7.22 -12.98
CA ASP A 49 7.34 8.63 -12.78
C ASP A 49 6.90 9.10 -11.40
N GLN A 50 5.73 8.64 -10.92
CA GLN A 50 5.28 8.90 -9.54
C GLN A 50 6.25 8.30 -8.52
N THR A 51 6.68 7.05 -8.75
CA THR A 51 7.65 6.35 -7.88
C THR A 51 9.00 7.07 -7.87
N ALA A 52 9.47 7.55 -9.03
CA ALA A 52 10.72 8.30 -9.13
C ALA A 52 10.64 9.66 -8.43
N ALA A 53 9.52 10.38 -8.59
CA ALA A 53 9.30 11.67 -7.92
C ALA A 53 9.25 11.50 -6.40
N LEU A 54 8.50 10.51 -5.90
CA LEU A 54 8.45 10.17 -4.47
C LEU A 54 9.82 9.79 -3.93
N ALA A 55 10.56 8.93 -4.65
CA ALA A 55 11.91 8.53 -4.27
C ALA A 55 12.84 9.74 -4.14
N HIS A 56 12.77 10.66 -5.09
CA HIS A 56 13.56 11.89 -5.07
C HIS A 56 13.19 12.79 -3.88
N CYS A 57 11.91 13.06 -3.67
CA CYS A 57 11.43 13.91 -2.57
C CYS A 57 11.83 13.34 -1.19
N LEU A 58 11.72 12.02 -1.03
CA LEU A 58 11.98 11.36 0.25
C LEU A 58 13.45 10.99 0.47
N GLY A 59 14.33 11.21 -0.52
CA GLY A 59 15.75 10.86 -0.45
C GLY A 59 16.01 9.34 -0.39
N VAL A 60 15.17 8.56 -1.08
CA VAL A 60 15.24 7.08 -1.11
C VAL A 60 15.35 6.58 -2.56
N THR A 61 15.56 5.28 -2.74
CA THR A 61 15.51 4.66 -4.07
C THR A 61 14.07 4.33 -4.48
N SER A 62 13.80 4.31 -5.79
CA SER A 62 12.49 3.85 -6.31
C SER A 62 12.16 2.43 -5.88
N ARG A 63 13.17 1.57 -5.70
CA ARG A 63 13.00 0.21 -5.20
C ARG A 63 12.43 0.21 -3.78
N GLU A 64 12.98 1.03 -2.89
CA GLU A 64 12.46 1.14 -1.51
C GLU A 64 11.01 1.62 -1.48
N VAL A 65 10.63 2.55 -2.38
CA VAL A 65 9.23 2.99 -2.50
C VAL A 65 8.33 1.83 -2.94
N THR A 66 8.71 1.11 -4.00
CA THR A 66 7.94 -0.04 -4.50
C THR A 66 7.80 -1.14 -3.45
N GLU A 67 8.90 -1.51 -2.78
CA GLU A 67 8.90 -2.53 -1.73
C GLU A 67 7.95 -2.15 -0.57
N ALA A 68 7.85 -0.86 -0.23
CA ALA A 68 7.04 -0.38 0.88
C ALA A 68 5.51 -0.53 0.68
N TYR A 69 4.99 -0.54 -0.55
CA TYR A 69 3.54 -0.73 -0.80
C TYR A 69 3.18 -2.07 -1.44
N THR A 70 4.13 -2.81 -1.99
CA THR A 70 3.86 -4.03 -2.78
C THR A 70 3.17 -5.12 -1.97
N ASP A 71 3.57 -5.34 -0.71
CA ASP A 71 2.99 -6.38 0.12
C ASP A 71 1.52 -6.07 0.49
N GLU A 72 1.24 -4.82 0.88
CA GLU A 72 -0.13 -4.39 1.18
C GLU A 72 -1.01 -4.40 -0.07
N MET A 73 -0.49 -3.93 -1.21
CA MET A 73 -1.19 -3.98 -2.50
C MET A 73 -1.55 -5.43 -2.88
N ARG A 74 -0.61 -6.37 -2.70
CA ARG A 74 -0.84 -7.80 -2.97
C ARG A 74 -1.93 -8.34 -2.05
N GLN A 75 -1.88 -8.03 -0.76
CA GLN A 75 -2.89 -8.50 0.21
C GLN A 75 -4.29 -7.98 -0.14
N ARG A 76 -4.43 -6.69 -0.49
CA ARG A 76 -5.73 -6.13 -0.89
C ARG A 76 -6.26 -6.73 -2.19
N ARG A 77 -5.40 -6.86 -3.21
CA ARG A 77 -5.75 -7.53 -4.47
C ARG A 77 -6.19 -8.97 -4.23
N MET A 78 -5.49 -9.71 -3.36
CA MET A 78 -5.87 -11.08 -3.01
C MET A 78 -7.23 -11.12 -2.32
N ALA A 79 -7.47 -10.23 -1.36
CA ALA A 79 -8.76 -10.13 -0.68
C ALA A 79 -9.90 -9.81 -1.65
N GLN A 80 -9.69 -8.88 -2.59
CA GLN A 80 -10.67 -8.56 -3.64
C GLN A 80 -10.93 -9.75 -4.59
N LEU A 81 -9.89 -10.50 -4.95
CA LEU A 81 -10.04 -11.71 -5.77
C LEU A 81 -10.81 -12.81 -5.01
N LEU A 82 -10.57 -12.98 -3.72
CA LEU A 82 -11.30 -13.93 -2.88
C LEU A 82 -12.75 -13.47 -2.60
N ASP A 83 -13.04 -12.17 -2.69
CA ASP A 83 -14.41 -11.66 -2.62
C ASP A 83 -15.27 -12.12 -3.82
N HIS A 84 -14.64 -12.63 -4.89
CA HIS A 84 -15.35 -13.39 -5.91
C HIS A 84 -15.66 -14.82 -5.42
N PRO A 85 -16.96 -15.22 -5.37
CA PRO A 85 -17.39 -16.46 -4.73
C PRO A 85 -16.73 -17.72 -5.34
N CYS A 86 -16.48 -17.72 -6.65
CA CYS A 86 -15.82 -18.85 -7.32
C CYS A 86 -14.35 -19.03 -6.93
N LEU A 87 -13.66 -17.98 -6.48
CA LEU A 87 -12.25 -18.03 -6.09
C LEU A 87 -12.08 -18.28 -4.59
N ALA A 88 -12.98 -17.77 -3.74
CA ALA A 88 -13.06 -18.16 -2.34
C ALA A 88 -13.29 -19.67 -2.14
N GLU A 89 -14.19 -20.26 -2.94
CA GLU A 89 -14.44 -21.70 -2.89
C GLU A 89 -13.21 -22.52 -3.29
N LEU A 90 -12.45 -22.06 -4.30
CA LEU A 90 -11.22 -22.72 -4.74
C LEU A 90 -10.11 -22.64 -3.70
N ASP A 91 -9.93 -21.47 -3.05
CA ASP A 91 -8.94 -21.27 -1.98
C ASP A 91 -9.23 -22.18 -0.79
N ALA A 92 -10.49 -22.24 -0.34
CA ALA A 92 -10.91 -23.12 0.74
C ALA A 92 -10.68 -24.61 0.42
N GLN A 93 -10.87 -25.02 -0.84
CA GLN A 93 -10.58 -26.39 -1.28
C GLN A 93 -9.09 -26.71 -1.28
N LEU A 94 -8.24 -25.78 -1.73
CA LEU A 94 -6.79 -25.95 -1.72
C LEU A 94 -6.23 -26.05 -0.29
N ASP A 95 -6.73 -25.21 0.62
CA ASP A 95 -6.38 -25.24 2.03
C ASP A 95 -6.77 -26.56 2.72
N HIS A 96 -7.94 -27.11 2.36
CA HIS A 96 -8.38 -28.41 2.85
C HIS A 96 -7.47 -29.55 2.38
N ILE A 97 -7.02 -29.53 1.13
CA ILE A 97 -6.09 -30.52 0.56
C ILE A 97 -4.70 -30.40 1.21
N ALA A 98 -4.22 -29.19 1.47
CA ALA A 98 -2.92 -28.96 2.09
C ALA A 98 -2.84 -29.46 3.54
N ARG A 99 -3.96 -29.45 4.27
CA ARG A 99 -4.06 -29.92 5.67
C ARG A 99 -4.36 -31.40 5.82
N THR A 100 -4.85 -32.05 4.76
CA THR A 100 -5.18 -33.49 4.76
C THR A 100 -4.04 -34.38 4.28
N ARG A 101 -2.84 -33.82 4.11
CA ARG A 101 -1.60 -34.50 3.72
C ARG A 101 -0.55 -34.39 4.81
#